data_AF-F4K8V7-F1
#
_entry.id   AF-F4K8V7-F1
#
_cell.length_a   1.000
_cell.length_b   1.000
_cell.length_c   1.000
_cell.angle_alpha   90.00
_cell.angle_beta   90.00
_cell.angle_gamma   90.00
#
_symmetry.space_group_name_H-M   'P 1'
#
loop_
_entity.id
_entity.type
_entity.pdbx_description
1 polymer ?
#
loop_
_entity_poly.entity_id
_entity_poly.type
_entity_poly.pdbx_seq_one_letter_code
_entity_poly.pdbx_strand_id
1 'polypeptide(L)'
;MSMCIEALGIHTSSSRFGSPAAIVCLRKRQEVALFLEGKEGSGAGYDPVEKQYKVLTWFDGFEEYQVLTLGIGEPSWRNIKCCRPHLHYPLYKGICINGVLYYVGTVTGLLKDFMVVCFDVKYENFRFVEEGDAYLRLVGVTQRNEIVLATCYAVPFYLFYYNMERKTIIRLQIQGMEVFP
;
A
#
# COMPACT_ATOMS: atom_id res chain seq x y z
N MET A 1 -18.70 -1.52 25.29
CA MET A 1 -17.66 -0.49 25.44
C MET A 1 -17.62 0.30 24.14
N SER A 2 -18.32 1.44 24.09
CA SER A 2 -18.30 2.33 22.92
C SER A 2 -16.93 3.01 22.87
N MET A 3 -16.20 2.83 21.78
CA MET A 3 -14.86 3.37 21.63
C MET A 3 -14.96 4.68 20.84
N CYS A 4 -14.88 5.83 21.51
CA CYS A 4 -14.76 7.11 20.82
C CYS A 4 -13.46 7.13 19.98
N ILE A 5 -13.61 7.39 18.69
CA ILE A 5 -12.53 7.64 17.74
C ILE A 5 -12.31 9.16 17.75
N GLU A 6 -11.14 9.61 18.20
CA GLU A 6 -10.75 11.02 18.04
C GLU A 6 -10.09 11.20 16.67
N ALA A 7 -10.71 12.00 15.82
CA ALA A 7 -10.04 12.56 14.65
C ALA A 7 -9.01 13.58 15.13
N LEU A 8 -7.75 13.43 14.71
CA LEU A 8 -6.68 14.40 14.99
C LEU A 8 -6.87 15.72 14.23
N GLY A 9 -7.67 15.68 13.17
CA GLY A 9 -8.00 16.80 12.30
C GLY A 9 -8.69 16.27 11.04
N ILE A 10 -9.46 17.13 10.39
CA ILE A 10 -9.93 16.93 9.02
C ILE A 10 -9.17 17.95 8.18
N HIS A 11 -8.32 17.46 7.28
CA HIS A 11 -7.69 18.32 6.28
C HIS A 11 -8.41 18.13 4.96
N THR A 12 -8.89 19.22 4.39
CA THR A 12 -9.36 19.25 3.00
C THR A 12 -8.24 19.81 2.13
N SER A 13 -7.95 19.13 1.04
CA SER A 13 -7.07 19.68 0.01
C SER A 13 -7.52 19.16 -1.35
N SER A 14 -7.35 19.96 -2.39
CA SER A 14 -7.50 19.46 -3.75
C SER A 14 -6.17 18.88 -4.19
N SER A 15 -6.18 17.63 -4.66
CA SER A 15 -5.07 17.12 -5.46
C SER A 15 -4.93 18.01 -6.70
N ARG A 16 -3.77 17.97 -7.38
CA ARG A 16 -3.58 18.75 -8.62
C ARG A 16 -4.53 18.30 -9.75
N PHE A 17 -5.24 17.20 -9.54
CA PHE A 17 -6.20 16.60 -10.47
C PHE A 17 -7.65 17.03 -10.18
N GLY A 18 -7.87 17.93 -9.22
CA GLY A 18 -9.17 18.52 -8.94
C GLY A 18 -10.10 17.63 -8.11
N SER A 19 -9.65 16.46 -7.68
CA SER A 19 -10.37 15.57 -6.78
C SER A 19 -10.30 16.09 -5.34
N PRO A 20 -11.44 16.32 -4.67
CA PRO A 20 -11.46 16.62 -3.24
C PRO A 20 -10.88 15.46 -2.44
N ALA A 21 -9.90 15.75 -1.60
CA ALA A 21 -9.37 14.81 -0.61
C ALA A 21 -9.81 15.25 0.79
N ALA A 22 -10.46 14.36 1.52
CA ALA A 22 -10.72 14.50 2.96
C ALA A 22 -9.83 13.52 3.72
N ILE A 23 -8.96 14.05 4.57
CA ILE A 23 -7.99 13.24 5.31
C ILE A 23 -8.38 13.20 6.76
N VAL A 24 -8.63 12.00 7.27
CA VAL A 24 -9.02 11.76 8.65
C VAL A 24 -7.92 10.96 9.34
N CYS A 25 -7.08 11.64 10.10
CA CYS A 25 -6.05 10.99 10.91
C CYS A 25 -6.66 10.43 12.20
N LEU A 26 -6.55 9.12 12.44
CA LEU A 26 -7.12 8.45 13.61
C LEU A 26 -6.05 8.14 14.65
N ARG A 27 -6.21 8.69 15.86
CA ARG A 27 -5.18 8.61 16.91
C ARG A 27 -4.97 7.20 17.48
N LYS A 28 -6.04 6.40 17.58
CA LYS A 28 -6.03 5.17 18.40
C LYS A 28 -5.30 3.97 17.79
N ARG A 29 -4.87 4.04 16.53
CA ARG A 29 -4.18 2.93 15.86
C ARG A 29 -2.93 3.33 15.07
N GLN A 30 -2.50 4.60 15.13
CA GLN A 30 -1.58 5.16 14.14
C GLN A 30 -2.06 4.90 12.70
N GLU A 31 -3.38 4.88 12.51
CA GLU A 31 -4.00 4.67 11.20
C GLU A 31 -4.40 6.03 10.63
N VAL A 32 -3.99 6.30 9.39
CA VAL A 32 -4.55 7.39 8.59
C VAL A 32 -5.62 6.79 7.70
N ALA A 33 -6.85 7.28 7.85
CA ALA A 33 -7.90 7.02 6.89
C ALA A 33 -7.89 8.18 5.89
N LEU A 34 -7.49 7.89 4.67
CA LEU A 34 -7.60 8.83 3.58
C LEU A 34 -8.85 8.55 2.78
N PHE A 35 -9.67 9.58 2.57
CA PHE A 35 -10.78 9.54 1.64
C PHE A 35 -10.45 10.45 0.47
N LEU A 36 -10.12 9.86 -0.67
CA LEU A 36 -10.01 10.58 -1.94
C LEU A 36 -11.31 10.39 -2.70
N GLU A 37 -11.93 11.48 -3.13
CA GLU A 37 -13.04 11.41 -4.07
C GLU A 37 -12.47 11.29 -5.49
N GLY A 38 -12.39 10.07 -6.05
CA GLY A 38 -11.94 9.87 -7.43
C GLY A 38 -11.56 8.43 -7.78
N LYS A 39 -11.12 8.21 -9.02
CA LYS A 39 -10.44 6.96 -9.46
C LYS A 39 -8.98 6.89 -9.00
N GLU A 40 -8.63 7.68 -7.98
CA GLU A 40 -7.31 7.73 -7.39
C GLU A 40 -7.15 6.56 -6.43
N GLY A 41 -6.11 5.77 -6.63
CA GLY A 41 -5.68 4.88 -5.56
C GLY A 41 -4.82 5.66 -4.57
N SER A 42 -4.86 5.22 -3.31
CA SER A 42 -4.02 5.83 -2.28
C SER A 42 -3.55 4.84 -1.23
N GLY A 43 -2.40 5.18 -0.66
CA GLY A 43 -1.89 4.52 0.52
C GLY A 43 -1.27 5.55 1.44
N ALA A 44 -1.54 5.40 2.74
CA ALA A 44 -0.98 6.27 3.75
C ALA A 44 0.05 5.52 4.56
N GLY A 45 1.11 6.22 4.95
CA GLY A 45 2.10 5.73 5.88
C GLY A 45 2.55 6.78 6.87
N TYR A 46 3.18 6.34 7.95
CA TYR A 46 3.66 7.20 9.02
C TYR A 46 5.18 7.07 9.15
N ASP A 47 5.87 8.20 9.13
CA ASP A 47 7.28 8.30 9.50
C ASP A 47 7.39 8.60 11.01
N PRO A 48 7.79 7.62 11.84
CA PRO A 48 7.92 7.83 13.28
C PRO A 48 9.12 8.72 13.67
N VAL A 49 10.10 8.91 12.78
CA VAL A 49 11.30 9.72 13.06
C VAL A 49 10.95 11.21 12.96
N GLU A 50 10.40 11.62 11.82
CA GLU A 50 9.99 13.01 11.57
C GLU A 50 8.61 13.32 12.16
N LYS A 51 7.88 12.29 12.63
CA LYS A 51 6.51 12.36 13.17
C LYS A 51 5.50 12.92 12.17
N GLN A 52 5.62 12.50 10.91
CA GLN A 52 4.78 12.97 9.82
C GLN A 52 4.04 11.79 9.19
N TYR A 53 2.80 12.04 8.77
CA TYR A 53 2.09 11.14 7.89
C TYR A 53 2.36 11.55 6.44
N LYS A 54 2.54 10.57 5.57
CA LYS A 54 2.56 10.81 4.14
C LYS A 54 1.52 9.97 3.45
N VAL A 55 0.88 10.58 2.49
CA VAL A 55 -0.18 10.01 1.69
C VAL A 55 0.34 9.95 0.28
N LEU A 56 0.55 8.74 -0.21
CA LEU A 56 0.85 8.47 -1.60
C LEU A 56 -0.47 8.36 -2.36
N THR A 57 -0.62 9.14 -3.42
CA THR A 57 -1.72 9.03 -4.37
C THR A 57 -1.17 8.77 -5.77
N TRP A 58 -1.96 8.09 -6.57
CA TRP A 58 -1.63 7.80 -7.96
C TRP A 58 -2.93 7.71 -8.77
N PHE A 59 -2.79 7.92 -10.08
CA PHE A 59 -3.84 7.66 -11.04
C PHE A 59 -3.47 6.46 -11.89
N ASP A 60 -4.40 5.51 -12.01
CA ASP A 60 -4.23 4.40 -12.93
C ASP A 60 -4.01 4.93 -14.36
N GLY A 61 -2.93 4.47 -14.99
CA GLY A 61 -2.55 4.84 -16.36
C GLY A 61 -1.64 6.06 -16.48
N PHE A 62 -1.26 6.72 -15.39
CA PHE A 62 -0.30 7.85 -15.40
C PHE A 62 0.98 7.49 -14.63
N GLU A 63 2.13 7.96 -15.14
CA GLU A 63 3.44 7.78 -14.49
C GLU A 63 3.67 8.75 -13.32
N GLU A 64 2.63 9.49 -12.92
CA GLU A 64 2.71 10.55 -11.93
C GLU A 64 2.14 10.08 -10.59
N TYR A 65 2.99 10.15 -9.58
CA TYR A 65 2.64 9.89 -8.19
C TYR A 65 2.71 11.19 -7.43
N GLN A 66 1.82 11.38 -6.46
CA GLN A 66 1.88 12.52 -5.55
C GLN A 66 2.03 12.04 -4.13
N VAL A 67 2.83 12.78 -3.38
CA VAL A 67 2.92 12.62 -1.94
C VAL A 67 2.40 13.88 -1.30
N LEU A 68 1.41 13.70 -0.44
CA LEU A 68 1.01 14.71 0.52
C LEU A 68 1.67 14.42 1.85
N THR A 69 2.40 15.40 2.36
CA THR A 69 2.99 15.32 3.71
C THR A 69 2.10 16.08 4.70
N LEU A 70 1.79 15.42 5.82
CA LEU A 70 0.96 15.92 6.91
C LEU A 70 1.76 15.84 8.21
N GLY A 71 1.97 16.97 8.86
CA GLY A 71 2.82 17.07 10.04
C GLY A 71 2.60 18.36 10.79
N ILE A 72 3.65 18.84 11.46
CA ILE A 72 3.63 20.18 12.06
C ILE A 72 3.83 21.20 10.94
N GLY A 73 2.75 21.92 10.59
CA GLY A 73 2.73 22.92 9.53
C GLY A 73 1.60 22.68 8.52
N GLU A 74 1.62 23.46 7.45
CA GLU A 74 0.63 23.34 6.37
C GLU A 74 0.89 22.07 5.53
N PRO A 75 -0.17 21.35 5.12
CA PRO A 75 -0.05 20.23 4.20
C PRO A 75 0.63 20.66 2.90
N SER A 76 1.57 19.84 2.41
CA SER A 76 2.28 20.13 1.16
C SER A 76 2.21 18.94 0.20
N TRP A 77 1.72 19.21 -1.00
CA TRP A 77 1.70 18.28 -2.12
C TRP A 77 2.98 18.39 -2.94
N ARG A 78 3.56 17.25 -3.30
CA ARG A 78 4.68 17.20 -4.24
C ARG A 78 4.56 16.01 -5.18
N ASN A 79 4.97 16.23 -6.42
CA ASN A 79 5.09 15.15 -7.39
C ASN A 79 6.34 14.35 -7.07
N ILE A 80 6.23 13.03 -7.18
CA ILE A 80 7.36 12.12 -7.11
C ILE A 80 7.37 11.25 -8.36
N LYS A 81 8.55 10.77 -8.73
CA LYS A 81 8.71 9.82 -9.82
C LYS A 81 8.87 8.42 -9.25
N CYS A 82 8.16 7.47 -9.83
CA CYS A 82 8.43 6.06 -9.61
C CYS A 82 9.36 5.58 -10.73
N CYS A 83 10.39 4.80 -10.40
CA CYS A 83 11.29 4.23 -11.40
C CYS A 83 10.62 3.12 -12.24
N ARG A 84 9.44 2.64 -11.83
CA ARG A 84 8.69 1.61 -12.53
C ARG A 84 7.18 1.90 -12.43
N PRO A 85 6.60 2.56 -13.44
CA PRO A 85 5.18 2.77 -13.51
C PRO A 85 4.41 1.45 -13.37
N HIS A 86 3.37 1.47 -12.55
CA HIS A 86 2.52 0.32 -12.28
C HIS A 86 1.13 0.78 -11.90
N LEU A 87 0.15 -0.04 -12.24
CA LEU A 87 -1.23 0.11 -11.80
C LEU A 87 -1.34 -0.46 -10.39
N HIS A 88 -2.09 0.22 -9.52
CA HIS A 88 -2.44 -0.36 -8.24
C HIS A 88 -3.66 -1.24 -8.44
N TYR A 89 -3.66 -2.42 -7.81
CA TYR A 89 -4.83 -3.27 -7.87
C TYR A 89 -5.80 -2.90 -6.74
N PRO A 90 -6.97 -2.27 -7.01
CA PRO A 90 -7.81 -1.64 -5.99
C PRO A 90 -8.51 -2.63 -5.05
N LEU A 91 -8.39 -3.94 -5.30
CA LEU A 91 -9.10 -4.95 -4.50
C LEU A 91 -8.58 -5.08 -3.08
N TYR A 92 -7.35 -4.62 -2.78
CA TYR A 92 -6.74 -4.80 -1.47
C TYR A 92 -6.13 -3.50 -0.95
N LYS A 93 -6.52 -3.10 0.27
CA LYS A 93 -5.91 -1.98 0.99
C LYS A 93 -4.45 -2.30 1.27
N GLY A 94 -3.55 -1.36 0.98
CA GLY A 94 -2.16 -1.44 1.39
C GLY A 94 -2.00 -1.48 2.92
N ILE A 95 -0.88 -2.03 3.38
CA ILE A 95 -0.54 -2.15 4.80
C ILE A 95 0.71 -1.30 5.03
N CYS A 96 0.69 -0.35 5.98
CA CYS A 96 1.88 0.39 6.38
C CYS A 96 2.43 -0.17 7.69
N ILE A 97 3.69 -0.61 7.68
CA ILE A 97 4.39 -1.11 8.87
C ILE A 97 5.79 -0.54 8.90
N ASN A 98 6.23 -0.06 10.07
CA ASN A 98 7.57 0.48 10.30
C ASN A 98 7.99 1.55 9.28
N GLY A 99 7.06 2.41 8.87
CA GLY A 99 7.33 3.47 7.89
C GLY A 99 7.46 3.00 6.44
N VAL A 100 7.07 1.76 6.13
CA VAL A 100 7.01 1.25 4.77
C VAL A 100 5.57 0.87 4.44
N LEU A 101 5.04 1.46 3.38
CA LEU A 101 3.73 1.13 2.82
C LEU A 101 3.89 -0.02 1.82
N TYR A 102 3.13 -1.09 2.02
CA TYR A 102 3.10 -2.27 1.17
C TYR A 102 1.75 -2.38 0.49
N TYR A 103 1.74 -2.51 -0.83
CA TYR A 103 0.52 -2.75 -1.60
C TYR A 103 0.81 -3.63 -2.80
N VAL A 104 -0.23 -4.14 -3.45
CA VAL A 104 -0.09 -4.95 -4.66
C VAL A 104 -0.26 -4.07 -5.88
N GLY A 105 0.69 -4.14 -6.80
CA GLY A 105 0.64 -3.48 -8.10
C GLY A 105 0.84 -4.46 -9.25
N THR A 106 0.55 -4.03 -10.45
CA THR A 106 0.75 -4.76 -11.71
C THR A 106 1.27 -3.80 -12.77
N VAL A 107 2.17 -4.25 -13.65
CA VAL A 107 2.72 -3.37 -14.69
C VAL A 107 1.72 -3.17 -15.84
N THR A 108 1.04 -4.23 -16.26
CA THR A 108 0.17 -4.26 -17.45
C THR A 108 -1.31 -4.48 -17.14
N GLY A 109 -1.66 -4.82 -15.89
CA GLY A 109 -3.01 -5.23 -15.51
C GLY A 109 -3.31 -6.71 -15.76
N LEU A 110 -2.32 -7.50 -16.20
CA LEU A 110 -2.49 -8.91 -16.57
C LEU A 110 -2.19 -9.87 -15.40
N LEU A 111 -2.69 -11.11 -15.47
CA LEU A 111 -2.52 -12.15 -14.44
C LEU A 111 -1.11 -12.59 -14.09
N LYS A 112 -0.11 -12.08 -14.81
CA LYS A 112 1.26 -12.61 -14.79
C LYS A 112 2.30 -11.64 -14.25
N ASP A 113 1.96 -10.41 -13.92
CA ASP A 113 2.96 -9.39 -13.57
C ASP A 113 2.62 -8.63 -12.27
N PHE A 114 1.97 -9.34 -11.35
CA PHE A 114 1.71 -8.83 -10.01
C PHE A 114 3.01 -8.76 -9.21
N MET A 115 3.14 -7.69 -8.45
CA MET A 115 4.26 -7.46 -7.55
C MET A 115 3.81 -6.78 -6.27
N VAL A 116 4.54 -7.01 -5.18
CA VAL A 116 4.39 -6.19 -3.99
C VAL A 116 5.25 -4.94 -4.15
N VAL A 117 4.58 -3.80 -4.10
CA VAL A 117 5.22 -2.50 -4.09
C VAL A 117 5.45 -2.09 -2.65
N CYS A 118 6.70 -1.76 -2.34
CA CYS A 118 7.14 -1.24 -1.06
C CYS A 118 7.50 0.23 -1.26
N PHE A 119 6.80 1.12 -0.60
CA PHE A 119 7.10 2.54 -0.59
C PHE A 119 7.65 2.93 0.77
N ASP A 120 8.93 3.27 0.82
CA ASP A 120 9.57 3.81 2.03
C ASP A 120 9.06 5.23 2.24
N VAL A 121 8.28 5.45 3.30
CA VAL A 121 7.62 6.72 3.57
C VAL A 121 8.64 7.82 3.85
N LYS A 122 9.72 7.50 4.55
CA LYS A 122 10.72 8.49 4.95
C LYS A 122 11.51 8.97 3.73
N TYR A 123 12.09 8.03 2.99
CA TYR A 123 12.96 8.33 1.85
C TYR A 123 12.20 8.52 0.54
N GLU A 124 10.89 8.23 0.54
CA GLU A 124 9.99 8.28 -0.62
C GLU A 124 10.51 7.50 -1.81
N ASN A 125 10.94 6.28 -1.51
CA ASN A 125 11.58 5.42 -2.50
C ASN A 125 10.79 4.13 -2.67
N PHE A 126 10.71 3.69 -3.92
CA PHE A 126 9.97 2.48 -4.30
C PHE A 126 10.91 1.28 -4.39
N ARG A 127 10.41 0.13 -3.98
CA ARG A 127 11.03 -1.17 -4.23
C ARG A 127 9.95 -2.18 -4.58
N PHE A 128 10.29 -3.12 -5.45
CA PHE A 128 9.38 -4.12 -5.96
C PHE A 128 9.84 -5.52 -5.53
N VAL A 129 8.89 -6.34 -5.11
CA VAL A 129 9.10 -7.77 -4.85
C VAL A 129 8.22 -8.52 -5.84
N GLU A 130 8.88 -9.17 -6.79
CA GLU A 130 8.25 -9.96 -7.85
C GLU A 130 8.25 -11.43 -7.44
N GLU A 131 7.08 -12.05 -7.38
CA GLU A 131 6.97 -13.48 -7.06
C GLU A 131 5.89 -14.14 -7.90
N GLY A 132 6.30 -14.61 -9.08
CA GLY A 132 5.56 -15.54 -9.93
C GLY A 132 4.41 -14.95 -10.74
N ASP A 133 4.00 -15.70 -11.76
CA ASP A 133 2.95 -15.36 -12.71
C ASP A 133 1.54 -15.61 -12.14
N ALA A 134 1.23 -15.07 -10.96
CA ALA A 134 -0.06 -15.27 -10.31
C ALA A 134 -0.60 -14.01 -9.67
N TYR A 135 -1.93 -13.91 -9.58
CA TYR A 135 -2.58 -12.86 -8.80
C TYR A 135 -2.17 -12.97 -7.33
N LEU A 136 -1.64 -11.90 -6.76
CA LEU A 136 -1.24 -11.85 -5.36
C LEU A 136 -2.26 -11.07 -4.52
N ARG A 137 -2.52 -11.57 -3.31
CA ARG A 137 -3.30 -10.88 -2.29
C ARG A 137 -2.47 -10.73 -1.02
N LEU A 138 -2.45 -9.52 -0.46
CA LEU A 138 -1.99 -9.28 0.91
C LEU A 138 -2.99 -9.91 1.89
N VAL A 139 -2.54 -10.94 2.62
CA VAL A 139 -3.35 -11.66 3.61
C VAL A 139 -3.27 -10.98 4.96
N GLY A 140 -2.06 -10.58 5.35
CA GLY A 140 -1.80 -9.98 6.65
C GLY A 140 -0.33 -10.03 7.01
N VAL A 141 -0.04 -9.85 8.30
CA VAL A 141 1.32 -9.72 8.82
C VAL A 141 1.49 -10.64 10.03
N THR A 142 2.64 -11.31 10.12
CA THR A 142 2.97 -12.19 11.24
C THR A 142 3.60 -11.41 12.40
N GLN A 143 3.64 -12.01 13.59
CA GLN A 143 4.36 -11.43 14.75
C GLN A 143 5.87 -11.30 14.53
N ARG A 144 6.41 -11.92 13.47
CA ARG A 144 7.85 -11.91 13.13
C ARG A 144 8.19 -10.90 12.04
N ASN A 145 7.35 -9.89 11.83
CA ASN A 145 7.56 -8.87 10.79
C ASN A 145 7.64 -9.47 9.38
N GLU A 146 6.79 -10.46 9.10
CA GLU A 146 6.65 -11.03 7.75
C GLU A 146 5.31 -10.66 7.16
N ILE A 147 5.31 -10.27 5.88
CA ILE A 147 4.10 -10.04 5.11
C ILE A 147 3.70 -11.35 4.47
N VAL A 148 2.44 -11.75 4.66
CA VAL A 148 1.89 -12.96 4.05
C VAL A 148 1.12 -12.57 2.80
N LEU A 149 1.52 -13.16 1.68
CA LEU A 149 0.84 -13.07 0.40
C LEU A 149 0.23 -14.43 0.07
N ALA A 150 -0.89 -14.43 -0.63
CA ALA A 150 -1.48 -15.64 -1.19
C ALA A 150 -1.69 -15.46 -2.69
N THR A 151 -1.44 -16.52 -3.46
CA THR A 151 -1.94 -16.56 -4.83
C THR A 151 -3.45 -16.64 -4.83
N CYS A 152 -4.11 -15.90 -5.71
CA CYS A 152 -5.54 -16.01 -5.99
C CYS A 152 -5.74 -16.66 -7.36
N TYR A 153 -6.76 -17.50 -7.48
CA TYR A 153 -7.15 -18.13 -8.76
C TYR A 153 -6.03 -18.90 -9.48
N ALA A 154 -4.96 -19.28 -8.76
CA ALA A 154 -3.84 -20.03 -9.30
C ALA A 154 -3.82 -21.44 -8.70
N VAL A 155 -3.61 -22.42 -9.57
CA VAL A 155 -3.28 -23.78 -9.19
C VAL A 155 -1.88 -24.06 -9.75
N PRO A 156 -0.91 -24.47 -8.92
CA PRO A 156 -1.03 -24.67 -7.47
C PRO A 156 -1.15 -23.38 -6.64
N PHE A 157 -1.76 -23.49 -5.46
CA PHE A 157 -1.94 -22.39 -4.51
C PHE A 157 -0.66 -22.19 -3.68
N TYR A 158 -0.15 -20.97 -3.61
CA TYR A 158 1.03 -20.63 -2.82
C TYR A 158 0.73 -19.58 -1.75
N LEU A 159 1.37 -19.76 -0.60
CA LEU A 159 1.62 -18.68 0.35
C LEU A 159 3.05 -18.19 0.20
N PHE A 160 3.24 -16.88 0.23
CA PHE A 160 4.56 -16.28 0.30
C PHE A 160 4.72 -15.52 1.61
N TYR A 161 5.85 -15.74 2.27
CA TYR A 161 6.22 -15.05 3.50
C TYR A 161 7.40 -14.13 3.17
N TYR A 162 7.11 -12.84 3.01
CA TYR A 162 8.12 -11.83 2.77
C TYR A 162 8.66 -11.30 4.10
N ASN A 163 9.92 -11.58 4.41
CA ASN A 163 10.59 -11.04 5.58
C ASN A 163 11.05 -9.60 5.31
N MET A 164 10.51 -8.66 6.07
CA MET A 164 10.76 -7.22 5.85
C MET A 164 12.22 -6.83 6.14
N GLU A 165 12.86 -7.45 7.13
CA GLU A 165 14.24 -7.14 7.56
C GLU A 165 15.28 -7.71 6.61
N ARG A 166 15.16 -9.00 6.30
CA ARG A 166 16.10 -9.75 5.45
C ARG A 166 15.88 -9.48 3.97
N LYS A 167 14.73 -8.91 3.60
CA LYS A 167 14.32 -8.68 2.21
C LYS A 167 14.27 -9.96 1.39
N THR A 168 13.89 -11.05 2.03
CA THR A 168 13.79 -12.38 1.45
C THR A 168 12.35 -12.86 1.46
N ILE A 169 12.01 -13.76 0.56
CA ILE A 169 10.69 -14.35 0.46
C ILE A 169 10.79 -15.87 0.50
N ILE A 170 9.89 -16.48 1.25
CA ILE A 170 9.74 -17.93 1.31
C ILE A 170 8.42 -18.29 0.65
N ARG A 171 8.47 -19.19 -0.33
CA ARG A 171 7.31 -19.70 -1.05
C ARG A 171 6.91 -21.07 -0.50
N LEU A 172 5.65 -21.21 -0.09
CA LEU A 172 5.07 -22.45 0.41
C LEU A 172 3.91 -22.87 -0.49
N GLN A 173 4.00 -24.03 -1.12
CA GLN A 173 2.88 -24.63 -1.86
C GLN A 173 1.90 -25.25 -0.87
N ILE A 174 0.61 -24.91 -0.99
CA ILE A 174 -0.45 -25.57 -0.24
C ILE A 174 -1.03 -26.67 -1.12
N GLN A 175 -0.83 -27.91 -0.69
CA GLN A 175 -1.41 -29.09 -1.35
C GLN A 175 -2.88 -29.24 -0.95
N GLY A 176 -3.67 -29.89 -1.81
CA GLY A 176 -5.09 -30.20 -1.53
C GLY A 176 -6.11 -29.18 -2.06
N MET A 177 -5.65 -28.09 -2.70
CA MET A 177 -6.53 -27.12 -3.39
C MET A 177 -6.75 -27.43 -4.87
N GLU A 178 -6.08 -28.46 -5.41
CA GLU A 178 -6.11 -28.83 -6.84
C GLU A 178 -7.38 -29.60 -7.25
N VAL A 179 -8.35 -29.76 -6.33
CA VAL A 179 -9.48 -30.71 -6.43
C VAL A 179 -10.86 -30.03 -6.55
N PHE A 180 -10.94 -28.76 -6.91
CA PHE A 180 -12.23 -28.12 -7.21
C PHE A 180 -12.43 -27.95 -8.72
N PRO A 181 -13.53 -28.48 -9.30
CA PRO A 181 -13.84 -28.36 -10.72
C PRO A 181 -14.20 -26.92 -11.14
#